data_AF-A0A0B8NCQ2-F1
#
_entry.id   AF-A0A0B8NCQ2-F1
#
_cell.length_a   1.000
_cell.length_b   1.000
_cell.length_c   1.000
_cell.angle_alpha   90.00
_cell.angle_beta   90.00
_cell.angle_gamma   90.00
#
_symmetry.space_group_name_H-M   'P 1'
#
loop_
_entity.id
_entity.type
_entity.pdbx_description
1 polymer ?
#
loop_
_entity_poly.entity_id
_entity_poly.type
_entity_poly.pdbx_seq_one_letter_code
_entity_poly.pdbx_strand_id
1 'polypeptide(L)' 'MAKRLDFPRGLGETGIEPERTGMYVDRDGDIWEKREDGWRLMLQRGVAVDPMSLWDWTDGHVRDYAPFMPVSARR' A
#
# COMPACT_ATOMS: atom_id res chain seq x y z
N MET A 1 18.03 -1.19 7.33
CA MET A 1 17.52 -2.24 6.42
C MET A 1 16.02 -2.38 6.69
N ALA A 2 15.15 -1.95 5.77
CA ALA A 2 13.72 -2.22 5.88
C ALA A 2 13.51 -3.72 5.65
N LYS A 3 12.78 -4.38 6.55
CA LYS A 3 12.49 -5.82 6.46
C LYS A 3 11.40 -5.99 5.41
N ARG A 4 11.77 -6.38 4.19
CA ARG A 4 10.81 -6.70 3.13
C ARG A 4 9.86 -7.79 3.64
N LEU A 5 8.57 -7.57 3.52
CA LEU A 5 7.58 -8.56 3.96
C LEU A 5 7.65 -9.78 3.02
N ASP A 6 7.63 -10.98 3.59
CA ASP A 6 7.54 -12.23 2.84
C ASP A 6 6.07 -12.47 2.46
N PHE A 7 5.73 -12.14 1.22
CA PHE A 7 4.38 -12.39 0.68
C PHE A 7 4.23 -13.86 0.30
N PRO A 8 3.10 -14.51 0.65
CA PRO A 8 2.79 -15.82 0.11
C PRO A 8 2.67 -15.73 -1.42
N ARG A 9 3.30 -16.67 -2.13
CA ARG A 9 3.17 -16.78 -3.59
C ARG A 9 1.69 -16.82 -4.00
N GLY A 10 1.31 -15.98 -4.96
CA GLY A 10 -0.03 -15.81 -5.52
C GLY A 10 -0.82 -14.61 -5.00
N LEU A 11 -0.43 -13.99 -3.87
CA LEU A 11 -1.18 -12.89 -3.28
C LEU A 11 -0.53 -11.53 -3.59
N GLY A 12 -1.15 -10.77 -4.51
CA GLY A 12 -0.72 -9.41 -4.88
C GLY A 12 0.50 -9.34 -5.82
N GLU A 13 1.12 -10.47 -6.19
CA GLU A 13 2.38 -10.55 -6.95
C GLU A 13 2.30 -10.00 -8.39
N THR A 14 1.10 -9.70 -8.88
CA THR A 14 0.88 -9.37 -10.30
C THR A 14 1.13 -7.89 -10.63
N GLY A 15 1.41 -7.03 -9.65
CA GLY A 15 1.45 -5.57 -9.87
C GLY A 15 0.07 -4.98 -10.22
N ILE A 16 -0.99 -5.74 -9.96
CA ILE A 16 -2.38 -5.31 -10.16
C ILE A 16 -2.87 -4.64 -8.89
N GLU A 17 -3.42 -3.44 -9.04
CA GLU A 17 -4.08 -2.74 -7.95
C GLU A 17 -5.33 -3.51 -7.51
N PRO A 18 -5.50 -3.79 -6.21
CA PRO A 18 -6.72 -4.40 -5.67
C PRO A 18 -7.97 -3.64 -6.12
N GLU A 19 -9.07 -4.29 -6.49
CA GLU A 19 -10.28 -3.55 -6.94
C GLU A 19 -11.02 -2.86 -5.78
N ARG A 20 -11.05 -3.51 -4.61
CA ARG A 20 -11.85 -3.08 -3.45
C ARG A 20 -11.17 -1.93 -2.69
N THR A 21 -11.99 -1.01 -2.18
CA THR A 21 -11.51 0.01 -1.23
C THR A 21 -11.17 -0.62 0.12
N GLY A 22 -10.25 0.02 0.87
CA GLY A 22 -9.79 -0.46 2.17
C GLY A 22 -8.32 -0.21 2.45
N MET A 23 -7.81 -0.79 3.54
CA MET A 23 -6.42 -0.67 3.95
C MET A 23 -5.58 -1.82 3.40
N TYR A 24 -4.40 -1.49 2.87
CA TYR A 24 -3.46 -2.42 2.28
C TYR A 24 -2.05 -2.17 2.82
N VAL A 25 -1.28 -3.24 2.98
CA VAL A 25 0.16 -3.18 3.25
C VAL A 25 0.92 -3.53 1.99
N ASP A 26 1.96 -2.76 1.69
CA ASP A 26 2.83 -2.98 0.54
C ASP A 26 4.07 -3.81 0.89
N ARG A 27 4.96 -4.03 -0.10
CA ARG A 27 6.14 -4.88 0.09
C ARG A 27 7.17 -4.38 1.09
N ASP A 28 7.21 -3.07 1.27
CA ASP A 28 8.15 -2.36 2.12
C ASP A 28 7.58 -2.19 3.55
N GLY A 29 6.31 -2.59 3.75
CA GLY A 29 5.59 -2.53 5.01
C GLY A 29 4.85 -1.22 5.23
N ASP A 30 4.71 -0.40 4.18
CA ASP A 30 3.95 0.84 4.24
C ASP A 30 2.45 0.53 4.14
N ILE A 31 1.63 1.29 4.86
CA ILE A 31 0.18 1.13 4.86
C ILE A 31 -0.45 2.20 4.00
N TRP A 32 -1.24 1.73 3.04
CA TRP A 32 -1.97 2.52 2.08
C TRP A 32 -3.48 2.33 2.26
N GLU A 33 -4.25 3.39 2.03
CA GLU A 33 -5.69 3.35 1.90
C GLU A 33 -6.07 3.45 0.42
N LYS A 34 -6.78 2.46 -0.10
CA LYS A 34 -7.43 2.52 -1.40
C LYS A 34 -8.82 3.12 -1.25
N ARG A 35 -9.08 4.18 -2.01
CA ARG A 35 -10.35 4.89 -2.14
C ARG A 35 -10.87 4.78 -3.56
N GLU A 36 -12.08 5.29 -3.80
CA GLU A 36 -12.66 5.34 -5.15
C GLU A 36 -11.90 6.32 -6.07
N ASP A 37 -11.32 7.36 -5.50
CA ASP A 37 -10.59 8.43 -6.18
C ASP A 37 -9.07 8.20 -6.26
N GLY A 38 -8.55 7.12 -5.67
CA GLY A 38 -7.13 6.77 -5.74
C GLY A 38 -6.58 6.18 -4.45
N TRP A 39 -5.28 6.40 -4.23
CA TRP A 39 -4.54 5.84 -3.10
C TRP A 39 -4.00 6.93 -2.18
N ARG A 40 -3.98 6.65 -0.89
CA ARG A 40 -3.40 7.52 0.12
C ARG A 40 -2.42 6.74 0.99
N LEU A 41 -1.21 7.26 1.15
CA LEU A 41 -0.23 6.71 2.08
C LEU A 41 -0.61 7.13 3.50
N MET A 42 -0.78 6.16 4.39
CA MET A 42 -1.20 6.38 5.78
C MET A 42 -0.04 6.22 6.75
N LEU A 43 0.78 5.17 6.56
CA LEU A 43 1.97 4.91 7.38
C LEU A 43 3.14 4.57 6.48
N GLN A 44 4.24 5.31 6.63
CA GLN A 44 5.51 5.01 5.99
C GLN A 44 6.49 4.52 7.04
N ARG A 45 6.89 3.24 6.95
CA ARG A 45 7.82 2.59 7.88
C ARG A 45 7.42 2.78 9.36
N GLY A 46 6.12 2.79 9.62
CA GLY A 46 5.54 2.99 10.96
C GLY A 46 5.35 4.44 11.39
N VAL A 47 5.69 5.42 10.55
CA VAL A 47 5.45 6.85 10.80
C VAL A 47 4.17 7.28 10.11
N ALA A 48 3.25 7.91 10.86
CA ALA A 48 2.02 8.46 10.30
C ALA A 48 2.35 9.56 9.28
N VAL A 49 1.81 9.41 8.08
CA VAL A 49 1.91 10.42 7.02
C VAL A 49 0.70 11.32 7.11
N ASP A 50 0.92 12.62 6.93
CA ASP A 50 -0.16 13.59 6.95
C ASP A 50 -1.16 13.31 5.80
N PRO A 51 -2.46 13.15 6.10
CA PRO A 51 -3.46 12.75 5.11
C PRO A 51 -3.78 13.83 4.06
N MET A 52 -3.30 15.07 4.24
CA MET A 52 -3.40 16.15 3.27
C MET A 52 -2.18 16.23 2.35
N SER A 53 -1.13 15.44 2.64
CA SER A 53 0.00 15.26 1.74
C SER A 53 -0.45 14.45 0.52
N LEU A 54 -0.99 15.16 -0.47
CA LEU A 54 -1.16 14.65 -1.81
C LEU A 54 0.24 14.36 -2.35
N TRP A 55 0.55 13.07 -2.49
CA TRP A 55 1.72 12.66 -3.27
C TRP A 55 1.42 13.07 -4.70
N ASP A 56 2.07 14.14 -5.15
CA ASP A 56 2.05 14.51 -6.55
C ASP A 56 2.94 13.49 -7.26
N TRP A 57 2.31 12.54 -7.94
CA TRP A 57 2.97 11.46 -8.67
C TRP A 57 3.59 12.06 -9.93
N THR A 58 4.63 12.87 -9.78
CA THR A 58 5.35 13.46 -10.92
C THR A 58 6.20 12.39 -11.62
N ASP A 59 6.64 11.37 -10.88
CA ASP A 59 7.27 10.15 -11.39
C ASP A 59 7.02 8.98 -10.41
N GLY A 60 6.46 7.88 -10.90
CA GLY A 60 6.13 6.68 -10.12
C GLY A 60 4.63 6.37 -10.10
N HIS A 61 4.30 5.08 -10.13
CA HIS A 61 2.93 4.60 -9.98
C HIS A 61 2.81 3.84 -8.67
N VAL A 62 1.65 3.92 -8.01
CA VAL A 62 1.37 3.10 -6.81
C VAL A 62 1.65 1.61 -7.05
N ARG A 63 1.50 1.14 -8.29
CA ARG A 63 1.81 -0.23 -8.75
C ARG A 63 3.27 -0.64 -8.52
N ASP A 64 4.20 0.29 -8.44
CA ASP A 64 5.63 0.03 -8.20
C ASP A 64 5.89 -0.49 -6.78
N TYR A 65 4.94 -0.27 -5.86
CA TYR A 65 4.97 -0.72 -4.47
C TYR A 65 4.29 -2.08 -4.25
N ALA A 66 3.61 -2.60 -5.28
CA ALA A 66 3.01 -3.93 -5.21
C ALA A 66 4.06 -5.01 -4.85
N PRO A 67 3.63 -6.13 -4.23
CA PRO A 67 2.25 -6.55 -3.93
C PRO A 67 1.53 -5.74 -2.85
N PHE A 68 0.21 -5.67 -2.95
CA PHE A 68 -0.68 -5.10 -1.93
C PHE A 68 -1.51 -6.18 -1.23
N MET A 69 -1.35 -6.32 0.09
CA MET A 69 -2.14 -7.25 0.90
C MET A 69 -3.17 -6.51 1.75
N PRO A 70 -4.45 -6.94 1.77
CA PRO A 70 -5.45 -6.31 2.62
C PRO A 70 -5.08 -6.46 4.09
N VAL A 71 -5.07 -5.35 4.82
CA VAL A 71 -4.92 -5.34 6.28
C VAL A 71 -6.22 -5.87 6.86
N SER A 72 -6.23 -7.17 7.15
CA SER A 72 -7.35 -7.79 7.85
C SER A 72 -7.30 -7.32 9.30
N ALA A 73 -8.32 -6.58 9.76
CA ALA A 73 -8.50 -6.34 11.17
C ALA A 73 -8.71 -7.69 11.86
N ARG A 74 -7.66 -8.26 12.46
CA ARG A 74 -7.85 -9.33 13.44
C ARG A 74 -8.60 -8.69 14.61
N ARG A 75 -9.85 -9.11 14.76
CA ARG A 75 -10.72 -8.74 15.88
C ARG A 75 -10.31 -9.49 17.14
#